data_AF-A0A534XXB4-F1
#
_entry.id   AF-A0A534XXB4-F1
#
_cell.length_a   1.000
_cell.length_b   1.000
_cell.length_c   1.000
_cell.angle_alpha   90.00
_cell.angle_beta   90.00
_cell.angle_gamma   90.00
#
_symmetry.space_group_name_H-M   'P 1'
#
loop_
_entity.id
_entity.type
_entity.pdbx_description
1 polymer ?
#
loop_
_entity_poly.entity_id
_entity_poly.type
_entity_poly.pdbx_seq_one_letter_code
_entity_poly.pdbx_strand_id
1 'polypeptide(L)'
;MQKRKGLRRKLLENPALRPLRVAVLGGTTTNELADLLELLLLADGFRPEFRQSDYNRFYEDATVDVGTLVDFKPDLVYLHTHFLNVSRYPSPGFTEDDLQARVSDELQRFKGMWESIQQNLHCPVIQNNFEHPPFPAMGNLDSTASGGHTRFVQELNLAFAKCAAADRRLLVHDVNSLSARMGHARWF
;
A
#
# COMPACT_ATOMS: atom_id res chain seq x y z
N MET A 1 3.12 -23.37 10.67
CA MET A 1 1.72 -23.39 10.15
C MET A 1 0.67 -23.98 11.10
N GLN A 2 0.87 -25.16 11.73
CA GLN A 2 -0.15 -25.77 12.62
C GLN A 2 -0.59 -24.86 13.79
N LYS A 3 0.35 -24.14 14.42
CA LYS A 3 0.04 -23.18 15.50
C LYS A 3 -0.88 -22.03 15.04
N ARG A 4 -0.68 -21.50 13.83
CA ARG A 4 -1.52 -20.43 13.26
C ARG A 4 -2.95 -20.91 12.99
N LYS A 5 -3.11 -22.09 12.40
CA LYS A 5 -4.44 -22.69 12.14
C LYS A 5 -5.20 -22.98 13.44
N GLY A 6 -4.51 -23.51 14.47
CA GLY A 6 -5.10 -23.74 15.78
C GLY A 6 -5.55 -22.45 16.47
N LEU A 7 -4.71 -21.40 16.39
CA LEU A 7 -5.04 -20.08 16.93
C LEU A 7 -6.25 -19.45 16.22
N ARG A 8 -6.27 -19.47 14.88
CA ARG A 8 -7.40 -18.97 14.07
C ARG A 8 -8.72 -19.62 14.51
N ARG A 9 -8.73 -20.96 14.62
CA ARG A 9 -9.93 -21.71 15.03
C ARG A 9 -10.42 -21.26 16.41
N LYS A 10 -9.52 -21.12 17.38
CA LYS A 10 -9.87 -20.67 18.73
C LYS A 10 -10.42 -19.24 18.74
N LEU A 11 -9.85 -18.34 17.94
CA LEU A 11 -10.34 -16.95 17.88
C LEU A 11 -11.72 -16.85 17.22
N LEU A 12 -12.00 -17.68 16.21
CA LEU A 12 -13.30 -17.73 15.54
C LEU A 12 -14.44 -18.24 16.43
N GLU A 13 -14.15 -18.93 17.53
CA GLU A 13 -15.16 -19.38 18.49
C GLU A 13 -15.76 -18.23 19.32
N ASN A 14 -15.18 -17.02 19.25
CA ASN A 14 -15.72 -15.85 19.93
C ASN A 14 -17.05 -15.42 19.28
N PRO A 15 -18.19 -15.48 20.01
CA PRO A 15 -19.50 -15.11 19.45
C PRO A 15 -19.67 -13.58 19.29
N ALA A 16 -18.81 -12.77 19.89
CA ALA A 16 -18.89 -11.30 19.87
C ALA A 16 -18.09 -10.66 18.72
N LEU A 17 -17.60 -11.45 17.76
CA LEU A 17 -16.85 -10.91 16.62
C LEU A 17 -17.73 -10.03 15.72
N ARG A 18 -17.22 -8.85 15.38
CA ARG A 18 -17.90 -7.91 14.48
C ARG A 18 -17.48 -8.14 13.03
N PRO A 19 -18.40 -8.21 12.05
CA PRO A 19 -18.04 -8.38 10.65
C PRO A 19 -17.19 -7.19 10.16
N LEU A 20 -16.23 -7.47 9.28
CA LEU A 20 -15.40 -6.45 8.63
C LEU A 20 -14.99 -6.92 7.24
N ARG A 21 -15.35 -6.21 6.18
CA ARG A 21 -14.96 -6.53 4.80
C ARG A 21 -13.77 -5.68 4.39
N VAL A 22 -12.67 -6.32 4.03
CA VAL A 22 -11.43 -5.65 3.65
C VAL A 22 -11.08 -6.05 2.23
N ALA A 23 -11.06 -5.08 1.32
CA ALA A 23 -10.50 -5.27 -0.02
C ALA A 23 -9.00 -4.97 0.01
N VAL A 24 -8.16 -5.95 -0.33
CA VAL A 24 -6.70 -5.81 -0.39
C VAL A 24 -6.27 -5.80 -1.83
N LEU A 25 -5.86 -4.63 -2.33
CA LEU A 25 -5.43 -4.45 -3.70
C LEU A 25 -3.89 -4.47 -3.74
N GLY A 26 -3.34 -5.58 -4.23
CA GLY A 26 -1.91 -5.89 -4.13
C GLY A 26 -1.12 -5.57 -5.40
N GLY A 27 -0.07 -4.78 -5.25
CA GLY A 27 1.06 -4.72 -6.19
C GLY A 27 2.02 -5.90 -6.04
N THR A 28 1.93 -6.63 -4.93
CA THR A 28 2.70 -7.85 -4.61
C THR A 28 1.76 -9.00 -4.26
N THR A 29 2.31 -10.18 -3.97
CA THR A 29 1.53 -11.31 -3.44
C THR A 29 1.02 -10.99 -2.04
N THR A 30 -0.29 -11.04 -1.83
CA THR A 30 -0.96 -10.58 -0.59
C THR A 30 -1.45 -11.72 0.31
N ASN A 31 -1.30 -12.98 -0.09
CA ASN A 31 -1.87 -14.13 0.64
C ASN A 31 -1.36 -14.22 2.09
N GLU A 32 -0.04 -14.15 2.30
CA GLU A 32 0.53 -14.24 3.65
C GLU A 32 0.18 -13.02 4.52
N LEU A 33 0.10 -11.84 3.89
CA LEU A 33 -0.33 -10.61 4.53
C LEU A 33 -1.78 -10.72 5.01
N ALA A 34 -2.70 -11.17 4.14
CA ALA A 34 -4.11 -11.36 4.46
C ALA A 34 -4.29 -12.42 5.57
N ASP A 35 -3.56 -13.53 5.51
CA ASP A 35 -3.59 -14.57 6.55
C ASP A 35 -3.12 -14.03 7.92
N LEU A 36 -2.09 -13.18 7.94
CA LEU A 36 -1.60 -12.57 9.19
C LEU A 36 -2.56 -11.50 9.71
N LEU A 37 -3.06 -10.63 8.83
CA LEU A 37 -4.05 -9.61 9.18
C LEU A 37 -5.34 -10.26 9.70
N GLU A 38 -5.77 -11.37 9.13
CA GLU A 38 -6.91 -12.13 9.65
C GLU A 38 -6.73 -12.49 11.12
N LEU A 39 -5.57 -13.06 11.47
CA LEU A 39 -5.29 -13.43 12.86
C LEU A 39 -5.29 -12.23 13.80
N LEU A 40 -4.69 -11.11 13.38
CA LEU A 40 -4.63 -9.89 14.18
C LEU A 40 -6.02 -9.29 14.40
N LEU A 41 -6.82 -9.18 13.33
CA LEU A 41 -8.19 -8.65 13.39
C LEU A 41 -9.12 -9.55 14.22
N LEU A 42 -8.97 -10.87 14.12
CA LEU A 42 -9.67 -11.82 14.98
C LEU A 42 -9.31 -11.63 16.46
N ALA A 43 -8.03 -11.37 16.76
CA ALA A 43 -7.58 -11.05 18.12
C ALA A 43 -8.19 -9.73 18.64
N ASP A 44 -8.38 -8.76 17.75
CA ASP A 44 -9.01 -7.46 18.03
C ASP A 44 -10.55 -7.48 17.99
N GLY A 45 -11.17 -8.66 17.85
CA GLY A 45 -12.62 -8.83 17.95
C GLY A 45 -13.38 -8.57 16.64
N PHE A 46 -12.70 -8.65 15.49
CA PHE A 46 -13.32 -8.56 14.16
C PHE A 46 -13.33 -9.92 13.46
N ARG A 47 -14.37 -10.19 12.67
CA ARG A 47 -14.45 -11.31 11.74
C ARG A 47 -14.23 -10.78 10.33
N PRO A 48 -12.98 -10.75 9.86
CA PRO A 48 -12.68 -10.19 8.56
C PRO A 48 -13.10 -11.11 7.42
N GLU A 49 -13.61 -10.52 6.35
CA GLU A 49 -13.78 -11.13 5.05
C GLU A 49 -12.86 -10.39 4.07
N PHE A 50 -11.96 -11.11 3.40
CA PHE A 50 -10.98 -10.52 2.50
C PHE A 50 -11.35 -10.76 1.03
N ARG A 51 -11.29 -9.70 0.24
CA ARG A 51 -11.20 -9.77 -1.22
C ARG A 51 -9.80 -9.32 -1.64
N GLN A 52 -9.07 -10.17 -2.34
CA GLN A 52 -7.70 -9.86 -2.79
C GLN A 52 -7.69 -9.66 -4.31
N SER A 53 -6.96 -8.65 -4.78
CA SER A 53 -6.59 -8.53 -6.20
C SER A 53 -5.68 -9.66 -6.63
N ASP A 54 -5.71 -9.98 -7.92
CA ASP A 54 -4.64 -10.75 -8.54
C ASP A 54 -3.30 -9.98 -8.48
N TYR A 55 -2.21 -10.72 -8.62
CA TYR A 55 -0.86 -10.16 -8.56
C TYR A 55 -0.67 -8.98 -9.53
N ASN A 56 -0.28 -7.82 -8.97
CA ASN A 56 0.01 -6.59 -9.69
C ASN A 56 -1.16 -6.06 -10.56
N ARG A 57 -2.41 -6.36 -10.17
CA ARG A 57 -3.64 -5.82 -10.79
C ARG A 57 -4.33 -4.73 -9.95
N PHE A 58 -3.66 -4.21 -8.92
CA PHE A 58 -4.25 -3.25 -7.99
C PHE A 58 -4.79 -1.98 -8.68
N TYR A 59 -4.12 -1.50 -9.74
CA TYR A 59 -4.53 -0.29 -10.43
C TYR A 59 -5.77 -0.54 -11.29
N GLU A 60 -5.79 -1.63 -12.05
CA GLU A 60 -6.92 -2.05 -12.88
C GLU A 60 -8.16 -2.32 -12.03
N ASP A 61 -8.02 -3.04 -10.92
CA ASP A 61 -9.13 -3.34 -10.02
C ASP A 61 -9.73 -2.09 -9.38
N ALA A 62 -8.90 -1.09 -9.08
CA ALA A 62 -9.33 0.16 -8.46
C ALA A 62 -9.91 1.19 -9.43
N THR A 63 -9.59 1.10 -10.73
CA THR A 63 -9.94 2.13 -11.73
C THR A 63 -10.81 1.62 -12.87
N VAL A 64 -10.58 0.40 -13.35
CA VAL A 64 -11.27 -0.18 -14.52
C VAL A 64 -12.32 -1.20 -14.08
N ASP A 65 -11.96 -2.14 -13.19
CA ASP A 65 -12.81 -3.26 -12.77
C ASP A 65 -13.49 -3.04 -11.41
N VAL A 66 -13.76 -1.77 -11.07
CA VAL A 66 -14.27 -1.34 -9.74
C VAL A 66 -15.62 -1.96 -9.37
N GLY A 67 -16.42 -2.38 -10.36
CA GLY A 67 -17.73 -3.01 -10.13
C GLY A 67 -17.65 -4.22 -9.20
N THR A 68 -16.56 -4.98 -9.27
CA THR A 68 -16.37 -6.14 -8.40
C THR A 68 -16.10 -5.75 -6.94
N LEU A 69 -15.52 -4.57 -6.70
CA LEU A 69 -15.34 -3.98 -5.38
C LEU A 69 -16.67 -3.38 -4.87
N VAL A 70 -17.45 -2.76 -5.76
CA VAL A 70 -18.78 -2.23 -5.43
C VAL A 70 -19.71 -3.35 -4.95
N ASP A 71 -19.69 -4.52 -5.61
CA ASP A 71 -20.49 -5.68 -5.20
C ASP A 71 -20.05 -6.24 -3.85
N PHE A 72 -18.74 -6.27 -3.60
CA PHE A 72 -18.17 -6.70 -2.32
C PHE A 72 -18.52 -5.74 -1.17
N LYS A 73 -18.68 -4.45 -1.46
CA LYS A 73 -18.99 -3.36 -0.52
C LYS A 73 -18.01 -3.34 0.66
N PRO A 74 -16.70 -3.15 0.43
CA PRO A 74 -15.71 -3.15 1.50
C PRO A 74 -16.00 -2.07 2.55
N ASP A 75 -15.71 -2.39 3.82
CA ASP A 75 -15.69 -1.43 4.91
C ASP A 75 -14.33 -0.69 4.98
N LEU A 76 -13.31 -1.25 4.33
CA LEU A 76 -11.95 -0.70 4.20
C LEU A 76 -11.29 -1.22 2.92
N VAL A 77 -10.57 -0.34 2.21
CA VAL A 77 -9.65 -0.73 1.13
C VAL A 77 -8.21 -0.59 1.61
N TYR A 78 -7.39 -1.61 1.44
CA TYR A 78 -5.96 -1.57 1.66
C TYR A 78 -5.21 -1.72 0.33
N LEU A 79 -4.58 -0.63 -0.10
CA LEU A 79 -3.64 -0.61 -1.21
C LEU A 79 -2.26 -1.05 -0.71
N HIS A 80 -1.87 -2.25 -1.10
CA HIS A 80 -0.60 -2.85 -0.71
C HIS A 80 0.41 -2.82 -1.84
N THR A 81 1.32 -1.85 -1.82
CA THR A 81 2.33 -1.65 -2.87
C THR A 81 3.75 -1.78 -2.33
N HIS A 82 4.72 -1.86 -3.22
CA HIS A 82 6.15 -1.97 -2.94
C HIS A 82 6.90 -0.99 -3.85
N PHE A 83 8.17 -0.70 -3.56
CA PHE A 83 8.98 0.21 -4.39
C PHE A 83 8.99 -0.23 -5.86
N LEU A 84 8.97 -1.54 -6.13
CA LEU A 84 8.87 -2.10 -7.49
C LEU A 84 7.55 -1.77 -8.23
N ASN A 85 6.52 -1.32 -7.52
CA ASN A 85 5.26 -0.90 -8.14
C ASN A 85 5.24 0.59 -8.54
N VAL A 86 6.32 1.33 -8.28
CA VAL A 86 6.55 2.63 -8.93
C VAL A 86 6.66 2.39 -10.44
N SER A 87 5.84 3.08 -11.22
CA SER A 87 5.73 2.78 -12.65
C SER A 87 7.02 3.10 -13.41
N ARG A 88 7.65 4.23 -13.08
CA ARG A 88 8.86 4.70 -13.76
C ARG A 88 9.75 5.50 -12.83
N TYR A 89 10.94 4.99 -12.57
CA TYR A 89 11.96 5.71 -11.82
C TYR A 89 12.66 6.80 -12.65
N PRO A 90 13.31 7.79 -12.00
CA PRO A 90 14.18 8.74 -12.67
C PRO A 90 15.38 8.05 -13.36
N SER A 91 15.95 8.76 -14.33
CA SER A 91 17.17 8.34 -15.03
C SER A 91 18.36 9.21 -14.65
N PRO A 92 19.60 8.70 -14.77
CA PRO A 92 20.79 9.52 -14.67
C PRO A 92 20.72 10.73 -15.62
N GLY A 93 21.04 11.93 -15.13
CA GLY A 93 21.02 13.17 -15.92
C GLY A 93 19.70 13.95 -15.88
N PHE A 94 18.69 13.48 -15.14
CA PHE A 94 17.50 14.30 -14.84
C PHE A 94 17.89 15.65 -14.26
N THR A 95 17.16 16.69 -14.61
CA THR A 95 17.18 17.98 -13.92
C THR A 95 16.23 17.96 -12.71
N GLU A 96 16.26 19.02 -11.89
CA GLU A 96 15.30 19.18 -10.80
C GLU A 96 13.86 19.25 -11.32
N ASP A 97 13.63 19.93 -12.44
CA ASP A 97 12.31 20.02 -13.07
C ASP A 97 11.83 18.64 -13.57
N ASP A 98 12.73 17.83 -14.15
CA ASP A 98 12.40 16.46 -14.58
C ASP A 98 12.01 15.57 -13.39
N LEU A 99 12.70 15.71 -12.25
CA LEU A 99 12.36 14.99 -11.02
C LEU A 99 10.97 15.40 -10.52
N GLN A 100 10.70 16.71 -10.41
CA GLN A 100 9.40 17.20 -9.94
C GLN A 100 8.26 16.76 -10.85
N ALA A 101 8.46 16.84 -12.17
CA ALA A 101 7.49 16.32 -13.14
C ALA A 101 7.24 14.83 -12.92
N ARG A 102 8.30 14.02 -12.72
CA ARG A 102 8.15 12.58 -12.49
C ARG A 102 7.44 12.26 -11.18
N VAL A 103 7.72 12.98 -10.10
CA VAL A 103 7.01 12.81 -8.82
C VAL A 103 5.53 13.15 -8.99
N SER A 104 5.23 14.24 -9.71
CA SER A 104 3.87 14.66 -9.99
C SER A 104 3.11 13.62 -10.81
N ASP A 105 3.72 13.07 -11.86
CA ASP A 105 3.11 12.04 -12.72
C ASP A 105 2.75 10.78 -11.92
N GLU A 106 3.71 10.27 -11.14
CA GLU A 106 3.48 9.08 -10.32
C GLU A 106 2.41 9.34 -9.25
N LEU A 107 2.47 10.50 -8.58
CA LEU A 107 1.45 10.90 -7.61
C LEU A 107 0.06 10.99 -8.25
N GLN A 108 -0.04 11.54 -9.46
CA GLN A 108 -1.32 11.68 -10.16
C GLN A 108 -1.94 10.31 -10.48
N ARG A 109 -1.12 9.31 -10.82
CA ARG A 109 -1.57 7.92 -10.98
C ARG A 109 -2.24 7.39 -9.70
N PHE A 110 -1.60 7.59 -8.54
CA PHE A 110 -2.16 7.17 -7.26
C PHE A 110 -3.38 7.98 -6.84
N LYS A 111 -3.39 9.29 -7.09
CA LYS A 111 -4.57 10.14 -6.84
C LYS A 111 -5.78 9.68 -7.62
N GLY A 112 -5.64 9.40 -8.92
CA GLY A 112 -6.74 8.88 -9.73
C GLY A 112 -7.32 7.58 -9.18
N MET A 113 -6.45 6.71 -8.64
CA MET A 113 -6.87 5.48 -7.97
C MET A 113 -7.63 5.75 -6.67
N TRP A 114 -7.12 6.62 -5.80
CA TRP A 114 -7.79 7.00 -4.55
C TRP A 114 -9.13 7.68 -4.83
N GLU A 115 -9.20 8.59 -5.80
CA GLU A 115 -10.41 9.27 -6.23
C GLU A 115 -11.45 8.29 -6.77
N SER A 116 -11.05 7.35 -7.64
CA SER A 116 -11.94 6.29 -8.14
C SER A 116 -12.53 5.47 -7.00
N ILE A 117 -11.68 5.02 -6.07
CA ILE A 117 -12.13 4.26 -4.89
C ILE A 117 -13.12 5.10 -4.08
N GLN A 118 -12.81 6.36 -3.80
CA GLN A 118 -13.66 7.22 -2.96
C GLN A 118 -14.99 7.61 -3.61
N GLN A 119 -15.03 7.70 -4.93
CA GLN A 119 -16.25 8.00 -5.70
C GLN A 119 -17.18 6.79 -5.75
N ASN A 120 -16.63 5.59 -5.94
CA ASN A 120 -17.41 4.37 -6.12
C ASN A 120 -17.68 3.63 -4.78
N LEU A 121 -16.77 3.77 -3.81
CA LEU A 121 -16.77 3.08 -2.53
C LEU A 121 -16.74 4.12 -1.40
N HIS A 122 -17.74 4.10 -0.52
CA HIS A 122 -17.83 5.04 0.60
C HIS A 122 -17.07 4.57 1.85
N CYS A 123 -15.83 4.12 1.68
CA CYS A 123 -15.00 3.55 2.75
C CYS A 123 -13.61 4.21 2.79
N PRO A 124 -12.90 4.15 3.94
CA PRO A 124 -11.52 4.62 4.03
C PRO A 124 -10.58 3.77 3.17
N VAL A 125 -9.48 4.40 2.76
CA VAL A 125 -8.36 3.82 2.04
C VAL A 125 -7.13 3.87 2.93
N ILE A 126 -6.53 2.71 3.21
CA ILE A 126 -5.17 2.63 3.72
C ILE A 126 -4.25 2.42 2.51
N GLN A 127 -3.28 3.29 2.34
CA GLN A 127 -2.21 3.16 1.34
C GLN A 127 -0.90 3.04 2.10
N ASN A 128 -0.11 2.00 1.88
CA ASN A 128 1.26 2.08 2.38
C ASN A 128 2.11 3.04 1.55
N ASN A 129 3.03 3.76 2.19
CA ASN A 129 4.07 4.49 1.46
C ASN A 129 5.11 3.49 0.91
N PHE A 130 6.30 3.95 0.51
CA PHE A 130 7.31 3.05 -0.05
C PHE A 130 8.55 2.99 0.84
N GLU A 131 9.03 1.79 1.11
CA GLU A 131 10.41 1.55 1.52
C GLU A 131 11.41 2.02 0.44
N HIS A 132 12.62 2.38 0.87
CA HIS A 132 13.68 2.74 -0.07
C HIS A 132 14.16 1.52 -0.87
N PRO A 133 14.57 1.70 -2.15
CA PRO A 133 15.21 0.64 -2.91
C PRO A 133 16.45 0.10 -2.16
N PRO A 134 16.61 -1.23 -2.02
CA PRO A 134 17.70 -1.82 -1.23
C PRO A 134 19.08 -1.56 -1.83
N PHE A 135 19.14 -1.31 -3.14
CA PHE A 135 20.39 -1.13 -3.89
C PHE A 135 20.34 0.20 -4.66
N PRO A 136 20.78 1.32 -4.04
CA PRO A 136 20.84 2.62 -4.69
C PRO A 136 21.77 2.60 -5.90
N ALA A 137 21.24 2.94 -7.09
CA ALA A 137 21.99 2.87 -8.34
C ALA A 137 23.18 3.85 -8.40
N MET A 138 23.09 4.96 -7.64
CA MET A 138 24.08 6.03 -7.60
C MET A 138 24.86 6.10 -6.26
N GLY A 139 24.78 5.07 -5.43
CA GLY A 139 25.40 5.07 -4.09
C GLY A 139 24.89 6.23 -3.23
N ASN A 140 25.80 6.95 -2.55
CA ASN A 140 25.44 8.07 -1.67
C ASN A 140 24.70 9.20 -2.40
N LEU A 141 25.03 9.42 -3.68
CA LEU A 141 24.43 10.46 -4.51
C LEU A 141 22.95 10.21 -4.80
N ASP A 142 22.48 8.97 -4.68
CA ASP A 142 21.10 8.57 -4.96
C ASP A 142 20.05 9.26 -4.07
N SER A 143 20.48 9.75 -2.90
CA SER A 143 19.66 10.49 -1.95
C SER A 143 19.56 11.99 -2.23
N THR A 144 20.44 12.54 -3.08
CA THR A 144 20.51 13.99 -3.34
C THR A 144 20.38 14.35 -4.81
N ALA A 145 20.76 13.47 -5.73
CA ALA A 145 20.63 13.72 -7.16
C ALA A 145 19.18 13.58 -7.64
N SER A 146 18.80 14.46 -8.56
CA SER A 146 17.54 14.44 -9.32
C SER A 146 17.26 13.10 -10.03
N GLY A 147 18.32 12.40 -10.48
CA GLY A 147 18.23 11.06 -11.07
C GLY A 147 18.20 9.91 -10.05
N GLY A 148 18.29 10.20 -8.76
CA GLY A 148 18.41 9.20 -7.69
C GLY A 148 17.07 8.58 -7.32
N HIS A 149 17.05 7.25 -7.19
CA HIS A 149 15.82 6.50 -6.90
C HIS A 149 15.38 6.66 -5.45
N THR A 150 16.33 6.72 -4.52
CA THR A 150 16.09 6.99 -3.10
C THR A 150 15.47 8.37 -2.92
N ARG A 151 16.05 9.42 -3.53
CA ARG A 151 15.49 10.78 -3.47
C ARG A 151 14.05 10.82 -4.01
N PHE A 152 13.82 10.18 -5.15
CA PHE A 152 12.48 10.09 -5.74
C PHE A 152 11.46 9.47 -4.79
N VAL A 153 11.79 8.34 -4.15
CA VAL A 153 10.91 7.68 -3.17
C VAL A 153 10.65 8.58 -1.96
N GLN A 154 11.65 9.31 -1.47
CA GLN A 154 11.48 10.26 -0.36
C GLN A 154 10.49 11.37 -0.71
N GLU A 155 10.64 11.98 -1.89
CA GLU A 155 9.75 13.05 -2.35
C GLU A 155 8.32 12.53 -2.61
N LEU A 156 8.19 11.34 -3.18
CA LEU A 156 6.89 10.68 -3.38
C LEU A 156 6.19 10.35 -2.05
N ASN A 157 6.93 9.81 -1.08
CA ASN A 157 6.41 9.54 0.27
C ASN A 157 5.94 10.81 0.98
N LEU A 158 6.69 11.92 0.84
CA LEU A 158 6.26 13.22 1.36
C LEU A 158 4.99 13.71 0.67
N ALA A 159 4.87 13.51 -0.64
CA ALA A 159 3.67 13.83 -1.41
C ALA A 159 2.45 13.01 -0.93
N PHE A 160 2.63 11.72 -0.66
CA PHE A 160 1.57 10.86 -0.09
C PHE A 160 1.13 11.37 1.28
N ALA A 161 2.07 11.70 2.16
CA ALA A 161 1.77 12.25 3.48
C ALA A 161 0.98 13.57 3.40
N LYS A 162 1.33 14.45 2.47
CA LYS A 162 0.58 15.70 2.22
C LYS A 162 -0.86 15.42 1.75
N CYS A 163 -1.07 14.42 0.90
CA CYS A 163 -2.41 14.03 0.43
C CYS A 163 -3.25 13.46 1.59
N ALA A 164 -2.68 12.56 2.40
CA ALA A 164 -3.38 11.98 3.55
C ALA A 164 -3.69 13.02 4.65
N ALA A 165 -2.84 14.03 4.83
CA ALA A 165 -3.13 15.14 5.73
C ALA A 165 -4.32 15.99 5.26
N ALA A 166 -4.56 16.06 3.95
CA ALA A 166 -5.65 16.82 3.34
C ALA A 166 -6.97 16.04 3.25
N ASP A 167 -6.93 14.70 3.22
CA ASP A 167 -8.12 13.84 3.13
C ASP A 167 -8.16 12.80 4.25
N ARG A 168 -9.13 12.94 5.17
CA ARG A 168 -9.32 12.04 6.32
C ARG A 168 -9.69 10.60 5.93
N ARG A 169 -10.13 10.37 4.70
CA ARG A 169 -10.44 9.01 4.20
C ARG A 169 -9.20 8.30 3.67
N LEU A 170 -8.08 9.01 3.48
CA LEU A 170 -6.81 8.43 3.06
C LEU A 170 -5.87 8.35 4.27
N LEU A 171 -5.46 7.13 4.61
CA LEU A 171 -4.53 6.83 5.68
C LEU A 171 -3.23 6.28 5.08
N VAL A 172 -2.09 6.76 5.56
CA VAL A 172 -0.79 6.22 5.17
C VAL A 172 -0.31 5.19 6.19
N HIS A 173 -0.09 3.96 5.73
CA HIS A 173 0.67 2.95 6.47
C HIS A 173 2.17 3.15 6.20
N ASP A 174 2.90 3.68 7.18
CA ASP A 174 4.30 4.06 7.01
C ASP A 174 5.25 2.84 7.05
N VAL A 175 5.30 2.11 5.95
CA VAL A 175 6.22 0.99 5.74
C VAL A 175 7.66 1.44 5.62
N ASN A 176 7.93 2.68 5.18
CA ASN A 176 9.27 3.24 5.18
C ASN A 176 9.86 3.26 6.61
N SER A 177 9.14 3.84 7.57
CA SER A 177 9.57 3.85 8.98
C SER A 177 9.65 2.45 9.60
N LEU A 178 8.74 1.53 9.22
CA LEU A 178 8.82 0.14 9.66
C LEU A 178 10.09 -0.56 9.14
N SER A 179 10.41 -0.37 7.86
CA SER A 179 11.61 -0.92 7.23
C SER A 179 12.89 -0.37 7.87
N ALA A 180 12.91 0.93 8.18
CA ALA A 180 14.03 1.56 8.87
C ALA A 180 14.24 1.01 10.29
N ARG A 181 13.16 0.76 11.05
CA ARG A 181 13.25 0.15 12.40
C ARG A 181 13.72 -1.30 12.38
N MET A 182 13.30 -2.07 11.37
CA MET A 182 13.77 -3.46 11.21
C MET A 182 15.22 -3.49 10.69
N GLY A 183 15.62 -2.45 9.96
CA GLY A 183 16.83 -2.37 9.17
C GLY A 183 16.60 -2.94 7.78
N HIS A 184 16.96 -2.19 6.73
CA HIS A 184 16.67 -2.56 5.35
C HIS A 184 17.23 -3.94 4.97
N ALA A 185 18.39 -4.34 5.49
CA ALA A 185 18.99 -5.66 5.23
C ALA A 185 18.17 -6.86 5.74
N ARG A 186 17.20 -6.64 6.65
CA ARG A 186 16.29 -7.68 7.16
C ARG A 186 14.86 -7.52 6.66
N TRP A 187 14.57 -6.42 5.96
CA TRP A 187 13.25 -6.13 5.42
C TRP A 187 13.00 -6.85 4.09
N PHE A 188 14.04 -6.97 3.26
CA PHE A 188 14.01 -7.63 1.96
C PHE A 188 14.47 -9.09 2.04
#